data_AF-A0A8T5MP20-F1
#
_entry.id   AF-A0A8T5MP20-F1
#
_cell.length_a   1.000
_cell.length_b   1.000
_cell.length_c   1.000
_cell.angle_alpha   90.00
_cell.angle_beta   90.00
_cell.angle_gamma   90.00
#
_symmetry.space_group_name_H-M   'P 1'
#
loop_
_entity.id
_entity.type
_entity.pdbx_description
1 polymer ?
#
loop_
_entity_poly.entity_id
_entity_poly.type
_entity_poly.pdbx_seq_one_letter_code
_entity_poly.pdbx_strand_id
1 'polypeptide(L)'
;MKRVIKCIQDLRYDAINALVERRKREFKALGNSSSKELFKEMCFCILTANYTAEGGIRIQKEIGDGFLTLSERRLAARLKELGHRFPNTRANYIVEARKHTAGLKKTLSSFSCTADARDWLAKNVKGLGYKEASHFLRNIGHDDVAIVDFHIIDFLVDHGAVERPKTITPRKYVEIEDVLKKIGLGAGMDMAELDLYMWYCETGKILK
;
A
#
# COMPACT_ATOMS: atom_id res chain seq x y z
N MET A 1 0.21 -1.75 23.67
CA MET A 1 -1.04 -1.12 23.16
C MET A 1 -1.30 0.30 23.68
N LYS A 2 -1.53 0.55 24.99
CA LYS A 2 -1.86 1.92 25.50
C LYS A 2 -0.84 3.01 25.12
N ARG A 3 0.47 2.69 25.12
CA ARG A 3 1.54 3.63 24.72
C ARG A 3 1.48 4.01 23.23
N VAL A 4 1.24 3.03 22.36
CA VAL A 4 1.05 3.25 20.92
C VAL A 4 -0.14 4.16 20.66
N ILE A 5 -1.29 3.84 21.28
CA ILE A 5 -2.53 4.61 21.11
C ILE A 5 -2.30 6.06 21.54
N LYS A 6 -1.64 6.28 22.69
CA LYS A 6 -1.33 7.63 23.16
C LYS A 6 -0.42 8.39 22.18
N CYS A 7 0.66 7.75 21.71
CA CYS A 7 1.58 8.37 20.74
C CYS A 7 0.86 8.81 19.46
N ILE A 8 -0.07 7.99 18.96
CA ILE A 8 -0.86 8.29 17.75
C ILE A 8 -1.90 9.38 18.02
N GLN A 9 -2.55 9.35 19.19
CA GLN A 9 -3.52 10.37 19.59
C GLN A 9 -2.88 11.75 19.78
N ASP A 10 -1.68 11.80 20.35
CA ASP A 10 -0.93 13.05 20.56
C ASP A 10 -0.55 13.73 19.23
N LEU A 11 -0.57 13.00 18.10
CA LEU A 11 -0.28 13.53 16.76
C LEU A 11 -1.51 14.10 16.04
N ARG A 12 -2.70 14.02 16.63
CA ARG A 12 -3.95 14.58 16.07
C ARG A 12 -4.01 16.10 16.21
N TYR A 13 -2.97 16.79 15.77
CA TYR A 13 -3.01 18.24 15.55
C TYR A 13 -3.80 18.53 14.27
N ASP A 14 -4.58 19.62 14.27
CA ASP A 14 -5.50 19.97 13.19
C ASP A 14 -4.86 19.96 11.80
N ALA A 15 -3.61 20.41 11.71
CA ALA A 15 -2.86 20.43 10.45
C ALA A 15 -2.57 19.03 9.90
N ILE A 16 -2.17 18.08 10.75
CA ILE A 16 -1.87 16.69 10.33
C ILE A 16 -3.17 15.99 9.98
N ASN A 17 -4.22 16.18 10.78
CA ASN A 17 -5.53 15.61 10.51
C ASN A 17 -6.08 16.06 9.14
N ALA A 18 -5.93 17.35 8.80
CA ALA A 18 -6.32 17.85 7.49
C ALA A 18 -5.54 17.22 6.33
N LEU A 19 -4.25 16.91 6.52
CA LEU A 19 -3.43 16.21 5.53
C LEU A 19 -3.87 14.76 5.34
N VAL A 20 -4.15 14.04 6.44
CA VAL A 20 -4.67 12.66 6.42
C VAL A 20 -6.02 12.61 5.70
N GLU A 21 -6.96 13.47 6.08
CA GLU A 21 -8.29 13.53 5.46
C GLU A 21 -8.24 13.90 3.97
N ARG A 22 -7.33 14.79 3.58
CA ARG A 22 -7.11 15.09 2.16
C ARG A 22 -6.60 13.85 1.42
N ARG A 23 -5.62 13.14 1.98
CA ARG A 23 -5.05 11.95 1.36
C ARG A 23 -6.07 10.82 1.23
N LYS A 24 -6.91 10.58 2.24
CA LYS A 24 -8.00 9.61 2.17
C LYS A 24 -9.00 9.94 1.06
N ARG A 25 -9.35 11.22 0.89
CA ARG A 25 -10.22 11.66 -0.22
C ARG A 25 -9.59 11.40 -1.59
N GLU A 26 -8.28 11.61 -1.73
CA GLU A 26 -7.53 11.27 -2.95
C GLU A 26 -7.62 9.76 -3.25
N PHE A 27 -7.47 8.91 -2.24
CA PHE A 27 -7.61 7.45 -2.40
C PHE A 27 -9.03 7.03 -2.84
N LYS A 28 -10.06 7.59 -2.19
CA LYS A 28 -11.46 7.32 -2.57
C LYS A 28 -11.78 7.81 -3.99
N ALA A 29 -11.23 8.97 -4.39
CA ALA A 29 -11.37 9.47 -5.76
C ALA A 29 -10.68 8.54 -6.77
N LEU A 30 -9.49 8.02 -6.44
CA LEU A 30 -8.78 7.06 -7.27
C LEU A 30 -9.56 5.75 -7.42
N GLY A 31 -10.13 5.19 -6.35
CA GLY A 31 -10.99 3.99 -6.44
C GLY A 31 -12.21 4.15 -7.34
N ASN A 32 -12.73 5.37 -7.43
CA ASN A 32 -13.83 5.70 -8.33
C ASN A 32 -13.42 5.91 -9.79
N SER A 33 -12.12 5.98 -10.07
CA SER A 33 -11.56 6.19 -11.40
C SER A 33 -11.65 4.95 -12.29
N SER A 34 -11.09 5.05 -13.51
CA SER A 34 -11.07 3.96 -14.49
C SER A 34 -10.11 2.83 -14.09
N SER A 35 -10.34 1.60 -14.59
CA SER A 35 -9.42 0.47 -14.35
C SER A 35 -7.98 0.75 -14.81
N LYS A 36 -7.78 1.67 -15.77
CA LYS A 36 -6.44 2.11 -16.18
C LYS A 36 -5.73 2.89 -15.07
N GLU A 37 -6.45 3.77 -14.37
CA GLU A 37 -5.88 4.53 -13.24
C GLU A 37 -5.59 3.62 -12.05
N LEU A 38 -6.51 2.71 -11.72
CA LEU A 38 -6.27 1.68 -10.70
C LEU A 38 -5.04 0.83 -11.07
N PHE A 39 -4.87 0.47 -12.35
CA PHE A 39 -3.70 -0.28 -12.78
C PHE A 39 -2.39 0.50 -12.64
N LYS A 40 -2.38 1.82 -12.87
CA LYS A 40 -1.21 2.66 -12.61
C LYS A 40 -0.87 2.68 -11.11
N GLU A 41 -1.86 2.62 -10.23
CA GLU A 41 -1.62 2.52 -8.79
C GLU A 41 -1.10 1.15 -8.38
N MET A 42 -1.61 0.08 -9.00
CA MET A 42 -1.04 -1.26 -8.84
C MET A 42 0.43 -1.31 -9.26
N CYS A 43 0.78 -0.65 -10.37
CA CYS A 43 2.17 -0.52 -10.81
C CYS A 43 3.03 0.24 -9.79
N PHE A 44 2.48 1.29 -9.17
CA PHE A 44 3.16 1.99 -8.08
C PHE A 44 3.48 1.04 -6.91
N CYS A 45 2.51 0.24 -6.44
CA CYS A 45 2.74 -0.74 -5.36
C CYS A 45 3.75 -1.85 -5.74
N ILE A 46 3.74 -2.31 -6.99
CA ILE A 46 4.77 -3.25 -7.50
C ILE A 46 6.17 -2.63 -7.41
N LEU A 47 6.30 -1.34 -7.70
CA LEU A 47 7.57 -0.60 -7.68
C LEU A 47 8.05 -0.28 -6.26
N THR A 48 7.16 0.06 -5.33
CA THR A 48 7.51 0.41 -3.94
C THR A 48 7.90 -0.78 -3.09
N ALA A 49 7.68 -2.01 -3.55
CA ALA A 49 8.23 -3.20 -2.93
C ALA A 49 9.77 -3.12 -2.83
N ASN A 50 10.28 -2.88 -1.61
CA ASN A 50 11.70 -2.63 -1.31
C ASN A 50 12.25 -1.41 -2.08
N TYR A 51 11.47 -0.33 -2.18
CA TYR A 51 11.86 0.94 -2.77
C TYR A 51 11.17 2.10 -2.07
N THR A 52 11.65 3.33 -2.26
CA THR A 52 11.08 4.49 -1.56
C THR A 52 9.75 4.91 -2.19
N ALA A 53 8.80 5.35 -1.36
CA ALA A 53 7.53 5.91 -1.82
C ALA A 53 7.74 7.11 -2.75
N GLU A 54 8.69 8.01 -2.43
CA GLU A 54 9.05 9.16 -3.26
C GLU A 54 9.57 8.74 -4.64
N GLY A 55 10.41 7.70 -4.68
CA GLY A 55 10.90 7.14 -5.94
C GLY A 55 9.77 6.53 -6.77
N GLY A 56 8.86 5.80 -6.12
CA GLY A 56 7.65 5.26 -6.75
C GLY A 56 6.76 6.36 -7.34
N ILE A 57 6.50 7.43 -6.59
CA ILE A 57 5.68 8.57 -7.04
C ILE A 57 6.33 9.24 -8.25
N ARG A 58 7.65 9.48 -8.21
CA ARG A 58 8.39 10.07 -9.33
C ARG A 58 8.26 9.19 -10.57
N ILE A 59 8.53 7.89 -10.45
CA ILE A 59 8.44 6.95 -11.58
C ILE A 59 7.01 6.89 -12.13
N GLN A 60 6.00 6.85 -11.25
CA GLN A 60 4.61 6.79 -11.66
C GLN A 60 4.21 8.01 -12.50
N LYS A 61 4.65 9.20 -12.08
CA LYS A 61 4.43 10.46 -12.80
C LYS A 61 5.13 10.48 -14.17
N GLU A 62 6.40 10.07 -14.22
CA GLU A 62 7.21 10.11 -15.44
C GLU A 62 6.79 9.04 -16.47
N ILE A 63 6.32 7.88 -16.02
CA ILE A 63 5.91 6.80 -16.93
C ILE A 63 4.44 6.93 -17.36
N GLY A 64 3.52 7.23 -16.43
CA GLY A 64 2.10 7.39 -16.73
C GLY A 64 1.49 6.21 -17.52
N ASP A 65 0.88 6.50 -18.67
CA ASP A 65 0.32 5.49 -19.58
C ASP A 65 1.36 4.55 -20.21
N GLY A 66 2.66 4.85 -20.03
CA GLY A 66 3.74 3.94 -20.39
C GLY A 66 3.65 2.58 -19.67
N PHE A 67 3.06 2.53 -18.48
CA PHE A 67 2.80 1.25 -17.79
C PHE A 67 1.86 0.33 -18.56
N LEU A 68 0.94 0.91 -19.34
CA LEU A 68 -0.03 0.18 -20.15
C LEU A 68 0.53 -0.19 -21.53
N THR A 69 1.42 0.64 -22.08
CA THR A 69 1.74 0.62 -23.52
C THR A 69 3.18 0.19 -23.85
N LEU A 70 4.16 0.47 -22.99
CA LEU A 70 5.57 0.17 -23.30
C LEU A 70 5.82 -1.35 -23.36
N SER A 71 6.62 -1.80 -24.32
CA SER A 71 7.16 -3.17 -24.28
C SER A 71 7.99 -3.38 -23.01
N GLU A 72 8.08 -4.62 -22.50
CA GLU A 72 8.87 -4.98 -21.31
C GLU A 72 10.29 -4.40 -21.34
N ARG A 73 11.01 -4.55 -22.47
CA ARG A 73 12.36 -4.01 -22.66
C ARG A 73 12.44 -2.49 -22.50
N ARG A 74 11.49 -1.76 -23.10
CA ARG A 74 11.42 -0.29 -23.00
C ARG A 74 11.04 0.15 -21.59
N LEU A 75 10.10 -0.55 -20.95
CA LEU A 75 9.71 -0.27 -19.57
C LEU A 75 10.90 -0.48 -18.63
N ALA A 76 11.63 -1.58 -18.75
CA ALA A 76 12.84 -1.84 -17.96
C ALA A 76 13.90 -0.75 -18.16
N ALA A 77 14.14 -0.30 -19.40
CA ALA A 77 15.07 0.79 -19.69
C ALA A 77 14.64 2.09 -19.00
N ARG A 78 13.36 2.47 -19.08
CA ARG A 78 12.83 3.66 -18.40
C ARG A 78 12.92 3.55 -16.88
N LEU A 79 12.60 2.39 -16.30
CA LEU A 79 12.75 2.15 -14.86
C LEU A 79 14.22 2.29 -14.41
N LYS A 80 15.17 1.81 -15.21
CA LYS A 80 16.61 1.95 -14.93
C LYS A 80 17.04 3.41 -14.98
N GLU A 81 16.63 4.14 -16.02
CA GLU A 81 16.91 5.56 -16.19
C GLU A 81 16.38 6.40 -15.03
N LEU A 82 15.19 6.06 -14.52
CA LEU A 82 14.56 6.75 -13.39
C LEU A 82 15.08 6.28 -12.01
N GLY A 83 16.10 5.41 -11.99
CA GLY A 83 16.85 5.02 -10.80
C GLY A 83 16.31 3.80 -10.03
N HIS A 84 15.38 3.04 -10.60
CA HIS A 84 14.85 1.85 -9.93
C HIS A 84 15.92 0.73 -9.87
N ARG A 85 16.12 0.14 -8.69
CA ARG A 85 17.19 -0.87 -8.43
C ARG A 85 16.96 -2.22 -9.12
N PHE A 86 15.71 -2.58 -9.38
CA PHE A 86 15.32 -3.86 -10.01
C PHE A 86 14.50 -3.67 -11.30
N PRO A 87 15.04 -2.99 -12.32
CA PRO A 87 14.26 -2.52 -13.47
C PRO A 87 13.68 -3.66 -14.30
N ASN A 88 14.47 -4.71 -14.56
CA ASN A 88 14.03 -5.85 -15.38
C ASN A 88 12.90 -6.64 -14.70
N THR A 89 13.10 -7.02 -13.43
CA THR A 89 12.11 -7.77 -12.66
C THR A 89 10.80 -7.00 -12.49
N ARG A 90 10.85 -5.70 -12.17
CA ARG A 90 9.63 -4.89 -12.04
C ARG A 90 8.92 -4.67 -13.37
N ALA A 91 9.66 -4.47 -14.46
CA ALA A 91 9.07 -4.39 -15.79
C ALA A 91 8.34 -5.69 -16.17
N ASN A 92 8.95 -6.85 -15.91
CA ASN A 92 8.32 -8.15 -16.11
C ASN A 92 7.00 -8.26 -15.36
N TYR A 93 7.00 -7.92 -14.07
CA TYR A 93 5.80 -8.01 -13.23
C TYR A 93 4.68 -7.07 -13.71
N ILE A 94 5.03 -5.83 -14.06
CA ILE A 94 4.06 -4.86 -14.58
C ILE A 94 3.45 -5.34 -15.90
N VAL A 95 4.27 -5.83 -16.84
CA VAL A 95 3.76 -6.33 -18.12
C VAL A 95 2.85 -7.53 -17.93
N GLU A 96 3.24 -8.48 -17.06
CA GLU A 96 2.42 -9.64 -16.74
C GLU A 96 1.08 -9.25 -16.08
N ALA A 97 1.08 -8.22 -15.23
CA ALA A 97 -0.11 -7.73 -14.55
C ALA A 97 -1.14 -7.07 -15.49
N ARG A 98 -0.77 -6.68 -16.72
CA ARG A 98 -1.69 -6.04 -17.68
C ARG A 98 -2.91 -6.88 -18.02
N LYS A 99 -2.81 -8.21 -17.89
CA LYS A 99 -3.94 -9.13 -18.07
C LYS A 99 -5.11 -8.83 -17.12
N HIS A 100 -4.82 -8.19 -15.98
CA HIS A 100 -5.81 -7.80 -14.98
C HIS A 100 -6.37 -6.39 -15.18
N THR A 101 -5.78 -5.56 -16.06
CA THR A 101 -6.23 -4.19 -16.29
C THR A 101 -7.68 -4.14 -16.75
N ALA A 102 -8.04 -5.01 -17.70
CA ALA A 102 -9.42 -5.15 -18.14
C ALA A 102 -10.23 -5.85 -17.04
N GLY A 103 -11.26 -5.18 -16.53
CA GLY A 103 -12.13 -5.76 -15.51
C GLY A 103 -11.62 -5.67 -14.06
N LEU A 104 -10.44 -5.07 -13.79
CA LEU A 104 -9.89 -4.94 -12.43
C LEU A 104 -10.95 -4.49 -11.40
N LYS A 105 -11.66 -3.40 -11.69
CA LYS A 105 -12.70 -2.86 -10.81
C LYS A 105 -13.83 -3.87 -10.56
N LYS A 106 -14.27 -4.58 -11.61
CA LYS A 106 -15.31 -5.62 -11.52
C LYS A 106 -14.85 -6.79 -10.66
N THR A 107 -13.61 -7.25 -10.85
CA THR A 107 -13.01 -8.31 -10.06
C THR A 107 -12.93 -7.92 -8.58
N LEU A 108 -12.42 -6.72 -8.26
CA LEU A 108 -12.34 -6.25 -6.89
C LEU A 108 -13.72 -6.11 -6.23
N SER A 109 -14.72 -5.62 -6.97
CA SER A 109 -16.10 -5.52 -6.47
C SER A 109 -16.83 -6.87 -6.33
N SER A 110 -16.27 -7.97 -6.83
CA SER A 110 -16.90 -9.30 -6.74
C SER A 110 -16.66 -10.01 -5.40
N PHE A 111 -15.71 -9.50 -4.60
CA PHE A 111 -15.40 -10.04 -3.29
C PHE A 111 -16.33 -9.45 -2.23
N SER A 112 -16.74 -10.28 -1.26
CA SER A 112 -17.58 -9.85 -0.13
C SER A 112 -16.85 -8.99 0.89
N CYS A 113 -15.52 -9.10 0.98
CA CYS A 113 -14.71 -8.29 1.87
C CYS A 113 -13.34 -7.94 1.27
N THR A 114 -12.72 -6.87 1.78
CA THR A 114 -11.41 -6.39 1.30
C THR A 114 -10.30 -7.41 1.55
N ALA A 115 -10.40 -8.21 2.63
CA ALA A 115 -9.41 -9.27 2.92
C ALA A 115 -9.38 -10.33 1.81
N ASP A 116 -10.52 -10.74 1.27
CA ASP A 116 -10.58 -11.70 0.15
C ASP A 116 -9.98 -11.10 -1.13
N ALA A 117 -10.24 -9.80 -1.39
CA ALA A 117 -9.64 -9.10 -2.51
C ALA A 117 -8.11 -9.01 -2.38
N ARG A 118 -7.59 -8.76 -1.17
CA ARG A 118 -6.15 -8.77 -0.85
C ARG A 118 -5.53 -10.13 -1.13
N ASP A 119 -6.16 -11.19 -0.64
CA ASP A 119 -5.67 -12.56 -0.79
C ASP A 119 -5.66 -12.98 -2.27
N TRP A 120 -6.68 -12.58 -3.04
CA TRP A 120 -6.70 -12.78 -4.48
C TRP A 120 -5.57 -12.02 -5.18
N LEU A 121 -5.34 -10.74 -4.85
CA LEU A 121 -4.27 -9.93 -5.43
C LEU A 121 -2.90 -10.56 -5.16
N ALA A 122 -2.62 -10.91 -3.89
CA ALA A 122 -1.36 -11.51 -3.48
C ALA A 122 -1.08 -12.86 -4.17
N LYS A 123 -2.13 -13.60 -4.51
CA LYS A 123 -2.02 -14.89 -5.21
C LYS A 123 -1.91 -14.75 -6.73
N ASN A 124 -2.59 -13.78 -7.34
CA ASN A 124 -2.79 -13.73 -8.79
C ASN A 124 -2.00 -12.62 -9.51
N VAL A 125 -1.45 -11.66 -8.77
CA VAL A 125 -0.67 -10.55 -9.33
C VAL A 125 0.78 -10.69 -8.88
N LYS A 126 1.64 -11.10 -9.81
CA LYS A 126 3.06 -11.24 -9.55
C LYS A 126 3.67 -9.90 -9.11
N GLY A 127 4.45 -9.95 -8.04
CA GLY A 127 5.05 -8.76 -7.44
C GLY A 127 4.21 -8.08 -6.37
N LEU A 128 2.97 -8.52 -6.13
CA LEU A 128 2.20 -8.14 -4.95
C LEU A 128 2.25 -9.25 -3.91
N GLY A 129 2.85 -8.99 -2.75
CA GLY A 129 2.62 -9.78 -1.54
C GLY A 129 1.41 -9.25 -0.76
N TYR A 130 1.18 -9.74 0.45
CA TYR A 130 0.11 -9.23 1.33
C TYR A 130 0.27 -7.73 1.61
N LYS A 131 1.50 -7.28 1.88
CA LYS A 131 1.79 -5.87 2.12
C LYS A 131 1.45 -5.01 0.91
N GLU A 132 1.98 -5.36 -0.26
CA GLU A 132 1.72 -4.58 -1.48
C GLU A 132 0.26 -4.65 -1.94
N ALA A 133 -0.43 -5.77 -1.70
CA ALA A 133 -1.86 -5.91 -1.98
C ALA A 133 -2.71 -5.03 -1.04
N SER A 134 -2.43 -5.04 0.27
CA SER A 134 -3.05 -4.11 1.23
C SER A 134 -2.76 -2.67 0.87
N HIS A 135 -1.52 -2.36 0.48
CA HIS A 135 -1.10 -1.03 0.05
C HIS A 135 -1.89 -0.53 -1.15
N PHE A 136 -2.04 -1.38 -2.17
CA PHE A 136 -2.84 -1.07 -3.34
C PHE A 136 -4.31 -0.82 -2.97
N LEU A 137 -4.93 -1.70 -2.17
CA LEU A 137 -6.32 -1.58 -1.74
C LEU A 137 -6.56 -0.29 -0.95
N ARG A 138 -5.65 0.05 -0.03
CA ARG A 138 -5.71 1.31 0.71
C ARG A 138 -5.65 2.50 -0.24
N ASN A 139 -4.73 2.49 -1.20
CA ASN A 139 -4.54 3.62 -2.11
C ASN A 139 -5.70 3.82 -3.10
N ILE A 140 -6.56 2.81 -3.27
CA ILE A 140 -7.82 2.93 -4.02
C ILE A 140 -9.04 3.13 -3.10
N GLY A 141 -8.83 3.38 -1.80
CA GLY A 141 -9.86 3.87 -0.88
C GLY A 141 -10.47 2.85 0.07
N HIS A 142 -9.96 1.62 0.15
CA HIS A 142 -10.34 0.68 1.21
C HIS A 142 -9.69 1.09 2.54
N ASP A 143 -10.42 1.01 3.64
CA ASP A 143 -10.01 1.52 4.96
C ASP A 143 -9.99 0.43 6.06
N ASP A 144 -10.16 -0.84 5.70
CA ASP A 144 -10.29 -1.98 6.62
C ASP A 144 -9.13 -2.99 6.59
N VAL A 145 -8.09 -2.74 5.76
CA VAL A 145 -6.86 -3.56 5.69
C VAL A 145 -5.63 -2.80 6.13
N ALA A 146 -4.71 -3.48 6.82
CA ALA A 146 -3.46 -2.89 7.29
C ALA A 146 -2.31 -3.15 6.31
N ILE A 147 -1.39 -2.20 6.22
CA ILE A 147 -0.12 -2.34 5.51
C ILE A 147 0.93 -2.74 6.56
N VAL A 148 1.22 -4.04 6.67
CA VAL A 148 2.19 -4.56 7.64
C VAL A 148 3.54 -4.66 6.97
N ASP A 149 4.32 -3.59 7.08
CA ASP A 149 5.71 -3.54 6.65
C ASP A 149 6.68 -3.73 7.82
N PHE A 150 7.99 -3.73 7.55
CA PHE A 150 8.99 -3.97 8.59
C PHE A 150 9.05 -2.84 9.61
N HIS A 151 8.76 -1.59 9.21
CA HIS A 151 8.74 -0.45 10.10
C HIS A 151 7.58 -0.52 11.10
N ILE A 152 6.38 -0.88 10.62
CA ILE A 152 5.21 -1.13 11.45
C ILE A 152 5.48 -2.29 12.42
N ILE A 153 6.11 -3.37 11.94
CA ILE A 153 6.51 -4.49 12.81
C ILE A 153 7.49 -4.02 13.89
N ASP A 154 8.54 -3.29 13.51
CA ASP A 154 9.55 -2.76 14.44
C ASP A 154 8.88 -1.89 15.51
N PHE A 155 8.03 -0.95 15.09
CA PHE A 155 7.27 -0.11 16.00
C PHE A 155 6.38 -0.91 16.96
N LEU A 156 5.66 -1.92 16.47
CA LEU A 156 4.82 -2.77 17.33
C LEU A 156 5.65 -3.62 18.30
N VAL A 157 6.82 -4.10 17.89
CA VAL A 157 7.75 -4.85 18.74
C VAL A 157 8.32 -3.95 19.83
N ASP A 158 8.79 -2.75 19.49
CA ASP A 158 9.38 -1.79 20.43
C ASP A 158 8.39 -1.35 21.52
N HIS A 159 7.10 -1.38 21.20
CA HIS A 159 6.03 -1.07 22.15
C HIS A 159 5.40 -2.30 22.81
N GLY A 160 5.98 -3.48 22.62
CA GLY A 160 5.53 -4.75 23.21
C GLY A 160 4.12 -5.16 22.78
N ALA A 161 3.68 -4.77 21.59
CA ALA A 161 2.36 -5.11 21.04
C ALA A 161 2.38 -6.46 20.30
N VAL A 162 3.52 -6.83 19.70
CA VAL A 162 3.74 -8.11 19.04
C VAL A 162 5.15 -8.62 19.33
N GLU A 163 5.34 -9.95 19.28
CA GLU A 163 6.69 -10.53 19.24
C GLU A 163 7.27 -10.43 17.83
N ARG A 164 8.59 -10.25 17.73
CA ARG A 164 9.28 -10.14 16.44
C ARG A 164 9.13 -11.44 15.65
N PRO A 165 8.43 -11.43 14.49
CA PRO A 165 8.26 -12.63 13.68
C PRO A 165 9.58 -12.98 12.96
N LYS A 166 9.92 -14.28 12.90
CA LYS A 166 11.06 -14.76 12.10
C LYS A 166 10.81 -14.63 10.60
N THR A 167 9.56 -14.86 10.18
CA THR A 167 9.09 -14.77 8.79
C THR A 167 7.67 -14.25 8.77
N ILE A 168 7.33 -13.43 7.77
CA ILE A 168 5.96 -12.96 7.54
C ILE A 168 5.25 -13.92 6.58
N THR A 169 4.56 -14.92 7.15
CA THR A 169 3.62 -15.76 6.41
C THR A 169 2.26 -15.07 6.30
N PRO A 170 1.37 -15.47 5.38
CA PRO A 170 0.00 -14.95 5.31
C PRO A 170 -0.74 -14.97 6.65
N ARG A 171 -0.63 -16.09 7.38
CA ARG A 171 -1.20 -16.24 8.71
C ARG A 171 -0.62 -15.21 9.69
N LYS A 172 0.71 -15.06 9.72
CA LYS A 172 1.36 -14.09 10.62
C LYS A 172 1.01 -12.64 10.26
N TYR A 173 0.86 -12.34 8.98
CA TYR A 173 0.40 -11.03 8.51
C TYR A 173 -0.99 -10.71 9.06
N VAL A 174 -1.94 -11.63 8.95
CA VAL A 174 -3.31 -11.45 9.46
C VAL A 174 -3.33 -11.32 10.99
N GLU A 175 -2.53 -12.12 11.71
CA GLU A 175 -2.39 -12.00 13.17
C GLU A 175 -1.90 -10.60 13.61
N ILE A 176 -0.95 -10.00 12.87
CA ILE A 176 -0.46 -8.64 13.14
C ILE A 176 -1.49 -7.59 12.73
N GLU A 177 -2.18 -7.78 11.61
CA GLU A 177 -3.28 -6.92 11.18
C GLU A 177 -4.40 -6.88 12.24
N ASP A 178 -4.74 -8.00 12.87
CA ASP A 178 -5.75 -8.02 13.94
C ASP A 178 -5.32 -7.23 15.19
N VAL A 179 -4.02 -7.19 15.48
CA VAL A 179 -3.47 -6.33 16.54
C VAL A 179 -3.59 -4.86 16.14
N LEU A 180 -3.28 -4.50 14.89
CA LEU A 180 -3.45 -3.14 14.37
C LEU A 180 -4.92 -2.71 14.38
N LYS A 181 -5.86 -3.59 13.99
CA LYS A 181 -7.31 -3.33 14.07
C LYS A 181 -7.74 -2.98 15.49
N LYS A 182 -7.25 -3.71 16.50
CA LYS A 182 -7.53 -3.39 17.92
C LYS A 182 -6.94 -2.04 18.34
N ILE A 183 -5.74 -1.70 17.85
CA ILE A 183 -5.10 -0.40 18.10
C ILE A 183 -5.91 0.73 17.46
N GLY A 184 -6.29 0.58 16.19
CA GLY A 184 -7.11 1.56 15.47
C GLY A 184 -8.45 1.78 16.15
N LEU A 185 -9.15 0.70 16.52
CA LEU A 185 -10.40 0.79 17.30
C LEU A 185 -10.21 1.56 18.61
N GLY A 186 -9.13 1.26 19.36
CA GLY A 186 -8.81 1.97 20.61
C GLY A 186 -8.41 3.44 20.41
N ALA A 187 -7.91 3.80 19.22
CA ALA A 187 -7.57 5.18 18.85
C ALA A 187 -8.74 5.93 18.19
N GLY A 188 -9.82 5.23 17.83
CA GLY A 188 -10.93 5.78 17.04
C GLY A 188 -10.54 6.06 15.58
N MET A 189 -9.71 5.19 14.99
CA MET A 189 -9.18 5.31 13.63
C MET A 189 -9.45 4.05 12.81
N ASP A 190 -9.73 4.23 11.52
CA ASP A 190 -9.69 3.16 10.53
C ASP A 190 -8.24 2.76 10.16
N MET A 191 -8.06 1.69 9.39
CA MET A 191 -6.71 1.20 9.06
C MET A 191 -5.97 2.12 8.09
N ALA A 192 -6.69 2.84 7.23
CA ALA A 192 -6.07 3.80 6.33
C ALA A 192 -5.55 5.02 7.09
N GLU A 193 -6.30 5.53 8.06
CA GLU A 193 -5.88 6.60 8.99
C GLU A 193 -4.69 6.17 9.82
N LEU A 194 -4.81 5.01 10.47
CA LEU A 194 -3.78 4.49 11.36
C LEU A 194 -2.43 4.40 10.64
N ASP A 195 -2.41 3.84 9.42
CA ASP A 195 -1.21 3.75 8.60
C ASP A 195 -0.59 5.13 8.30
N LEU A 196 -1.40 6.11 7.87
CA LEU A 196 -0.90 7.45 7.53
C LEU A 196 -0.32 8.18 8.74
N TYR A 197 -0.94 8.03 9.91
CA TYR A 197 -0.42 8.59 11.16
C TYR A 197 0.89 7.89 11.56
N MET A 198 0.94 6.56 11.54
CA MET A 198 2.14 5.80 11.88
C MET A 198 3.30 6.14 10.94
N TRP A 199 3.03 6.25 9.63
CA TRP A 199 4.02 6.67 8.64
C TRP A 199 4.53 8.09 8.88
N TYR A 200 3.65 9.00 9.30
CA TYR A 200 4.03 10.36 9.67
C TYR A 200 4.92 10.38 10.93
N CYS A 201 4.65 9.55 11.93
CA CYS A 201 5.53 9.42 13.12
C CYS A 201 6.97 9.15 12.73
N GLU A 202 7.15 8.27 11.76
CA GLU A 202 8.47 7.78 11.37
C GLU A 202 9.19 8.71 10.38
N THR A 203 8.45 9.30 9.43
CA THR A 203 9.05 10.00 8.29
C THR A 203 8.83 11.51 8.30
N GLY A 204 7.92 12.01 9.14
CA GLY A 204 7.47 13.41 9.13
C GLY A 204 6.72 13.82 7.87
N LYS A 205 6.29 12.85 7.03
CA LYS A 205 5.62 13.09 5.76
C LYS A 205 4.36 12.24 5.63
N ILE A 206 3.35 12.75 4.92
CA ILE A 206 2.17 11.99 4.50
C ILE A 206 2.27 11.77 2.99
N LEU A 207 2.65 10.55 2.60
CA LEU A 207 2.78 10.13 1.21
C LEU A 207 1.61 9.20 0.86
N LYS A 208 1.88 8.12 0.12
CA LYS A 208 0.91 7.11 -0.19
C LYS A 208 1.57 5.76 -0.36
#